data_AF-A0A8S3PUK9-F1
#
_entry.id   AF-A0A8S3PUK9-F1
#
_cell.length_a   1.000
_cell.length_b   1.000
_cell.length_c   1.000
_cell.angle_alpha   90.00
_cell.angle_beta   90.00
_cell.angle_gamma   90.00
#
_symmetry.space_group_name_H-M   'P 1'
#
loop_
_entity.id
_entity.type
_entity.pdbx_description
1 polymer ?
#
loop_
_entity_poly.entity_id
_entity_poly.type
_entity_poly.pdbx_seq_one_letter_code
_entity_poly.pdbx_strand_id
1 'polypeptide(L)'
;MNIWQEHFQQLATPTIEENFDTEKLELVEIQNNIIESIEREKVPAPTCADDIAVLANSTADAQGILDIVQHHTSRDLVKINPTKSEAVLYNAKGSNISTLQFEDNDINITNETKHLGIKRNEQNRANISERIRTGRATIYSLLGAGLHVRRGFSPMVAYKLWRTYAVPRSIYGLEVMNLLAKEKDMLELAERKILRQIQGLPNNTANMAVYTLVGAEPIAITLDKNVLTFFMNIVRNSGTIECEILRRQIAFSDQRGKDFINRVEKTLSKYNLKSSSYYIENPLNKIEWKRLVGIKIKEYWKNECHNEKMEKTSLKYIEIQNNPLNEAHNIWKSVKNNSKDVKAGEIKARISTQTYIFQAKRAKKQKQEFSSLLDMELSMTKYFNAVADNKRIDAGLKVYEHRIDDSRRKAINRIWKTKFELLDELVLLNVKTPECHGKRPGTGEIRVGLKNMTLDDKLFSSKPVSFGCKKSKTPVAPVIEVNGKEAVCYPNPEARRGRHVLLDKRTSRRIESAKIHTTALYNIDRDRIQREKTQNDLRRRNPRNFCRPFTAPRSQKPGIPQSKRLLNRPKTSVGFHSISVDMLKR
;
A
#
# COMPACT_ATOMS: atom_id res chain seq x y z
N MET A 1 -22.12 32.43 -0.13
CA MET A 1 -21.76 31.38 -1.12
C MET A 1 -20.96 31.95 -2.28
N ASN A 2 -21.31 33.11 -2.84
CA ASN A 2 -20.68 33.68 -4.04
C ASN A 2 -19.16 33.99 -3.91
N ILE A 3 -18.68 34.43 -2.73
CA ILE A 3 -17.25 34.74 -2.51
C ILE A 3 -16.35 33.49 -2.65
N TRP A 4 -16.84 32.32 -2.23
CA TRP A 4 -16.09 31.07 -2.36
C TRP A 4 -16.08 30.55 -3.80
N GLN A 5 -17.15 30.84 -4.55
CA GLN A 5 -17.27 30.44 -5.94
C GLN A 5 -16.33 31.26 -6.83
N GLU A 6 -16.23 32.57 -6.59
CA GLU A 6 -15.24 33.45 -7.22
C GLU A 6 -13.80 33.07 -6.86
N HIS A 7 -13.53 32.73 -5.58
CA HIS A 7 -12.19 32.31 -5.17
C HIS A 7 -11.76 30.99 -5.84
N PHE A 8 -12.67 30.02 -5.97
CA PHE A 8 -12.38 28.78 -6.69
C PHE A 8 -12.31 28.97 -8.20
N GLN A 9 -13.09 29.89 -8.79
CA GLN A 9 -12.95 30.26 -10.20
C GLN A 9 -11.62 30.96 -10.48
N GLN A 10 -11.13 31.82 -9.58
CA GLN A 10 -9.82 32.46 -9.70
C GLN A 10 -8.67 31.46 -9.52
N LEU A 11 -8.82 30.43 -8.69
CA LEU A 11 -7.86 29.34 -8.56
C LEU A 11 -7.95 28.31 -9.70
N ALA A 12 -9.09 28.22 -10.38
CA ALA A 12 -9.34 27.32 -11.49
C ALA A 12 -9.11 27.95 -12.87
N THR A 13 -9.02 29.28 -12.97
CA THR A 13 -8.46 29.97 -14.13
C THR A 13 -6.95 29.84 -14.05
N PRO A 14 -6.33 29.00 -14.88
CA PRO A 14 -4.88 28.91 -14.89
C PRO A 14 -4.36 30.25 -15.40
N THR A 15 -3.62 30.98 -14.58
CA THR A 15 -2.69 32.01 -15.08
C THR A 15 -1.56 31.24 -15.75
N ILE A 16 -1.83 30.82 -16.99
CA ILE A 16 -0.87 30.17 -17.88
C ILE A 16 0.13 31.25 -18.26
N GLU A 17 1.28 31.25 -17.62
CA GLU A 17 2.50 31.69 -18.31
C GLU A 17 2.75 30.63 -19.39
N GLU A 18 2.44 30.98 -20.65
CA GLU A 18 2.47 30.14 -21.85
C GLU A 18 3.83 29.46 -22.13
N ASN A 19 4.89 29.85 -21.39
CA ASN A 19 6.24 29.30 -21.56
C ASN A 19 6.43 27.89 -20.97
N PHE A 20 5.58 27.45 -20.04
CA PHE A 20 5.75 26.12 -19.43
C PHE A 20 5.25 24.99 -20.34
N ASP A 21 4.30 25.29 -21.24
CA ASP A 21 3.78 24.32 -22.20
C ASP A 21 4.69 24.19 -23.43
N THR A 22 5.38 25.25 -23.86
CA THR A 22 6.34 25.17 -24.98
C THR A 22 7.55 24.30 -24.66
N GLU A 23 8.16 24.46 -23.49
CA GLU A 23 9.32 23.63 -23.09
C GLU A 23 8.94 22.15 -22.94
N LYS A 24 7.71 21.88 -22.47
CA LYS A 24 7.17 20.53 -22.38
C LYS A 24 6.85 19.93 -23.75
N LEU A 25 6.34 20.74 -24.70
CA LEU A 25 6.11 20.32 -26.08
C LEU A 25 7.42 20.02 -26.81
N GLU A 26 8.44 20.86 -26.63
CA GLU A 26 9.79 20.63 -27.17
C GLU A 26 10.41 19.34 -26.61
N LEU A 27 10.29 19.08 -25.30
CA LEU A 27 10.75 17.82 -24.70
C LEU A 27 10.01 16.60 -25.27
N VAL A 28 8.71 16.72 -25.53
CA VAL A 28 7.92 15.65 -26.16
C VAL A 28 8.33 15.43 -27.62
N GLU A 29 8.62 16.50 -28.36
CA GLU A 29 9.09 16.41 -29.74
C GLU A 29 10.47 15.77 -29.84
N ILE A 30 11.43 16.19 -28.98
CA ILE A 30 12.74 15.57 -28.87
C ILE A 30 12.61 14.09 -28.51
N GLN A 31 11.75 13.76 -27.55
CA GLN A 31 11.48 12.38 -27.17
C GLN A 31 10.95 11.56 -28.36
N ASN A 32 9.98 12.08 -29.11
CA ASN A 32 9.42 11.40 -30.28
C ASN A 32 10.46 11.21 -31.38
N ASN A 33 11.35 12.19 -31.60
CA ASN A 33 12.44 12.07 -32.57
C ASN A 33 13.45 10.99 -32.17
N ILE A 34 13.78 10.87 -30.89
CA ILE A 34 14.61 9.78 -30.36
C ILE A 34 13.91 8.43 -30.59
N ILE A 35 12.62 8.34 -30.26
CA ILE A 35 11.82 7.12 -30.44
C ILE A 35 11.80 6.72 -31.91
N GLU A 36 11.47 7.63 -32.83
CA GLU A 36 11.45 7.34 -34.27
C GLU A 36 12.82 6.90 -34.79
N SER A 37 13.90 7.51 -34.30
CA SER A 37 15.26 7.16 -34.69
C SER A 37 15.63 5.74 -34.23
N ILE A 38 15.31 5.40 -32.98
CA ILE A 38 15.55 4.07 -32.39
C ILE A 38 14.66 3.01 -33.06
N GLU A 39 13.41 3.35 -33.38
CA GLU A 39 12.47 2.45 -34.06
C GLU A 39 12.92 2.11 -35.49
N ARG A 40 13.51 3.07 -36.22
CA ARG A 40 14.07 2.83 -37.56
C ARG A 40 15.19 1.79 -37.54
N GLU A 41 15.99 1.78 -36.47
CA GLU A 41 17.05 0.79 -36.27
C GLU A 41 16.55 -0.56 -35.73
N LYS A 42 15.23 -0.70 -35.51
CA LYS A 42 14.56 -1.91 -35.00
C LYS A 42 15.12 -2.39 -33.66
N VAL A 43 15.49 -1.44 -32.81
CA VAL A 43 16.05 -1.73 -31.49
C VAL A 43 14.92 -2.05 -30.50
N PRO A 44 15.04 -3.12 -29.68
CA PRO A 44 14.07 -3.47 -28.65
C PRO A 44 14.21 -2.56 -27.40
N ALA A 45 13.87 -1.28 -27.55
CA ALA A 45 13.97 -0.27 -26.52
C ALA A 45 12.62 0.46 -26.28
N PRO A 46 11.58 -0.23 -25.73
CA PRO A 46 10.33 0.43 -25.37
C PRO A 46 10.55 1.59 -24.41
N THR A 47 9.91 2.71 -24.70
CA THR A 47 9.99 3.95 -23.91
C THR A 47 8.64 4.29 -23.29
N CYS A 48 8.66 4.94 -22.13
CA CYS A 48 7.48 5.47 -21.48
C CYS A 48 7.87 6.70 -20.67
N ALA A 49 7.51 7.90 -21.16
CA ALA A 49 8.06 9.14 -20.64
C ALA A 49 9.60 9.09 -20.58
N ASP A 50 10.22 9.38 -19.45
CA ASP A 50 11.67 9.35 -19.24
C ASP A 50 12.26 7.93 -19.06
N ASP A 51 11.42 6.92 -18.84
CA ASP A 51 11.87 5.53 -18.68
C ASP A 51 12.13 4.88 -20.05
N ILE A 52 13.37 4.44 -20.30
CA ILE A 52 13.77 3.62 -21.45
C ILE A 52 14.12 2.22 -20.95
N ALA A 53 13.48 1.19 -21.49
CA ALA A 53 13.79 -0.20 -21.14
C ALA A 53 14.45 -0.91 -22.33
N VAL A 54 15.70 -1.34 -22.16
CA VAL A 54 16.45 -2.11 -23.17
C VAL A 54 16.30 -3.60 -22.90
N LEU A 55 16.00 -4.39 -23.94
CA LEU A 55 15.88 -5.84 -23.87
C LEU A 55 16.87 -6.49 -24.83
N ALA A 56 17.75 -7.35 -24.33
CA ALA A 56 18.74 -8.04 -25.16
C ALA A 56 18.91 -9.50 -24.73
N ASN A 57 19.36 -10.34 -25.66
CA ASN A 57 19.62 -11.77 -25.40
C ASN A 57 21.05 -12.03 -24.88
N SER A 58 21.96 -11.07 -25.05
CA SER A 58 23.33 -11.13 -24.56
C SER A 58 23.77 -9.79 -23.98
N THR A 59 24.81 -9.78 -23.14
CA THR A 59 25.39 -8.54 -22.59
C THR A 59 26.07 -7.70 -23.67
N ALA A 60 26.64 -8.33 -24.69
CA ALA A 60 27.23 -7.63 -25.84
C ALA A 60 26.17 -6.90 -26.66
N ASP A 61 25.03 -7.56 -26.94
CA ASP A 61 23.90 -6.92 -27.61
C ASP A 61 23.32 -5.79 -26.76
N ALA A 62 23.22 -6.00 -25.43
CA ALA A 62 22.77 -4.96 -24.51
C ALA A 62 23.67 -3.73 -24.57
N GLN A 63 25.00 -3.92 -24.57
CA GLN A 63 25.97 -2.83 -24.68
C GLN A 63 25.83 -2.12 -26.04
N GLY A 64 25.74 -2.85 -27.15
CA GLY A 64 25.54 -2.25 -28.47
C GLY A 64 24.26 -1.40 -28.54
N ILE A 65 23.18 -1.84 -27.91
CA ILE A 65 21.96 -1.04 -27.80
C ILE A 65 22.17 0.20 -26.91
N LEU A 66 22.87 0.06 -25.79
CA LEU A 66 23.21 1.19 -24.92
C LEU A 66 24.06 2.23 -25.66
N ASP A 67 25.01 1.80 -26.50
CA ASP A 67 25.86 2.67 -27.30
C ASP A 67 25.02 3.47 -28.33
N ILE A 68 24.03 2.82 -28.96
CA ILE A 68 23.05 3.48 -29.85
C ILE A 68 22.23 4.50 -29.07
N VAL A 69 21.69 4.12 -27.90
CA VAL A 69 20.94 5.03 -27.04
C VAL A 69 21.81 6.22 -26.61
N GLN A 70 23.07 5.97 -26.25
CA GLN A 70 24.03 7.02 -25.88
C GLN A 70 24.30 7.96 -27.05
N HIS A 71 24.48 7.43 -28.27
CA HIS A 71 24.69 8.25 -29.46
C HIS A 71 23.52 9.20 -29.71
N HIS A 72 22.28 8.70 -29.68
CA HIS A 72 21.09 9.53 -29.91
C HIS A 72 20.84 10.52 -28.77
N THR A 73 20.97 10.09 -27.52
CA THR A 73 20.78 11.00 -26.37
C THR A 73 21.85 12.08 -26.31
N SER A 74 23.10 11.78 -26.70
CA SER A 74 24.16 12.79 -26.82
C SER A 74 23.89 13.78 -27.96
N ARG A 75 23.43 13.28 -29.12
CA ARG A 75 23.04 14.12 -30.27
C ARG A 75 21.92 15.08 -29.90
N ASP A 76 20.93 14.59 -29.17
CA ASP A 76 19.70 15.32 -28.83
C ASP A 76 19.81 16.05 -27.48
N LEU A 77 21.01 16.11 -26.89
CA LEU A 77 21.34 16.79 -25.64
C LEU A 77 20.51 16.33 -24.43
N VAL A 78 20.06 15.07 -24.44
CA VAL A 78 19.33 14.44 -23.35
C VAL A 78 20.32 13.72 -22.43
N LYS A 79 20.33 14.09 -21.15
CA LYS A 79 21.20 13.45 -20.15
C LYS A 79 20.47 12.31 -19.43
N ILE A 80 20.89 11.07 -19.66
CA ILE A 80 20.46 9.92 -18.87
C ILE A 80 21.20 9.94 -17.52
N ASN A 81 20.58 9.41 -16.47
CA ASN A 81 21.18 9.31 -15.14
C ASN A 81 21.70 7.89 -14.88
N PRO A 82 23.01 7.61 -15.01
CA PRO A 82 23.55 6.25 -14.86
C PRO A 82 23.31 5.68 -13.46
N THR A 83 23.26 6.52 -12.42
CA THR A 83 23.04 6.08 -11.04
C THR A 83 21.63 5.59 -10.76
N LYS A 84 20.65 6.00 -11.58
CA LYS A 84 19.27 5.50 -11.52
C LYS A 84 19.02 4.34 -12.50
N SER A 85 19.92 4.14 -13.45
CA SER A 85 19.86 3.04 -14.41
C SER A 85 20.24 1.73 -13.72
N GLU A 86 19.41 0.72 -13.89
CA GLU A 86 19.61 -0.61 -13.32
C GLU A 86 19.49 -1.64 -14.44
N ALA A 87 20.31 -2.70 -14.36
CA ALA A 87 20.23 -3.84 -15.25
C ALA A 87 19.90 -5.11 -14.44
N VAL A 88 19.00 -5.94 -14.97
CA VAL A 88 18.67 -7.25 -14.39
C VAL A 88 18.91 -8.32 -15.42
N LEU A 89 19.66 -9.34 -15.03
CA LEU A 89 19.93 -10.50 -15.86
C LEU A 89 18.87 -11.57 -15.61
N TYR A 90 18.11 -11.90 -16.64
CA TYR A 90 17.08 -12.93 -16.54
C TYR A 90 17.66 -14.32 -16.79
N ASN A 91 17.41 -15.26 -15.88
CA ASN A 91 17.82 -16.68 -15.98
C ASN A 91 19.34 -16.93 -16.18
N ALA A 92 20.20 -15.96 -15.87
CA ALA A 92 21.66 -16.13 -15.97
C ALA A 92 22.18 -17.00 -14.82
N LYS A 93 22.43 -18.28 -15.09
CA LYS A 93 23.15 -19.17 -14.15
C LYS A 93 24.61 -19.26 -14.55
N GLY A 94 25.51 -18.65 -13.78
CA GLY A 94 26.95 -18.89 -13.87
C GLY A 94 27.66 -18.35 -15.11
N SER A 95 27.04 -17.42 -15.85
CA SER A 95 27.73 -16.69 -16.93
C SER A 95 28.66 -15.63 -16.33
N ASN A 96 29.88 -15.48 -16.88
CA ASN A 96 30.71 -14.31 -16.62
C ASN A 96 29.95 -13.07 -17.08
N ILE A 97 29.57 -12.21 -16.13
CA ILE A 97 28.80 -11.01 -16.40
C ILE A 97 29.79 -9.92 -16.81
N SER A 98 29.78 -9.54 -18.09
CA SER A 98 30.44 -8.31 -18.53
C SER A 98 29.75 -7.13 -17.87
N THR A 99 30.54 -6.19 -17.34
CA THR A 99 30.03 -4.90 -16.87
C THR A 99 29.38 -4.16 -18.05
N LEU A 100 28.16 -3.66 -17.84
CA LEU A 100 27.50 -2.76 -18.79
C LEU A 100 27.91 -1.34 -18.46
N GLN A 101 28.26 -0.57 -19.47
CA GLN A 101 28.69 0.81 -19.34
C GLN A 101 27.73 1.73 -20.07
N PHE A 102 27.49 2.90 -19.49
CA PHE A 102 26.77 3.98 -20.16
C PHE A 102 27.51 5.28 -19.88
N GLU A 103 27.99 5.93 -20.94
CA GLU A 103 29.04 6.95 -20.85
C GLU A 103 30.27 6.37 -20.11
N ASP A 104 30.82 7.12 -19.16
CA ASP A 104 31.97 6.70 -18.35
C ASP A 104 31.56 5.97 -17.04
N ASN A 105 30.31 5.52 -16.92
CA ASN A 105 29.77 4.95 -15.70
C ASN A 105 29.31 3.50 -15.89
N ASP A 106 29.63 2.64 -14.92
CA ASP A 106 29.11 1.28 -14.87
C ASP A 106 27.64 1.29 -14.42
N ILE A 107 26.78 0.57 -15.15
CA ILE A 107 25.39 0.35 -14.77
C ILE A 107 25.32 -0.68 -13.65
N ASN A 108 24.55 -0.37 -12.61
CA ASN A 108 24.37 -1.28 -11.49
C ASN A 108 23.56 -2.52 -11.90
N ILE A 109 24.15 -3.70 -11.76
CA ILE A 109 23.49 -4.98 -12.02
C ILE A 109 22.84 -5.45 -10.72
N THR A 110 21.51 -5.58 -10.74
CA THR A 110 20.70 -5.93 -9.58
C THR A 110 19.94 -7.24 -9.80
N ASN A 111 19.47 -7.83 -8.70
CA ASN A 111 18.64 -9.05 -8.73
C ASN A 111 17.14 -8.72 -8.90
N GLU A 112 16.78 -7.46 -8.67
CA GLU A 112 15.45 -6.92 -8.85
C GLU A 112 15.49 -5.52 -9.44
N THR A 113 14.56 -5.23 -10.35
CA THR A 113 14.38 -3.88 -10.91
C THR A 113 12.91 -3.51 -10.88
N LYS A 114 12.65 -2.21 -10.78
CA LYS A 114 11.30 -1.63 -10.82
C LYS A 114 11.11 -0.86 -12.11
N HIS A 115 10.32 -1.39 -13.02
CA HIS A 115 9.94 -0.69 -14.25
C HIS A 115 8.42 -0.47 -14.30
N LEU A 116 7.98 0.75 -14.61
CA LEU A 116 6.56 1.16 -14.64
C LEU A 116 5.79 0.78 -13.37
N GLY A 117 6.45 0.82 -12.22
CA GLY A 117 5.82 0.48 -10.94
C GLY A 117 5.67 -1.02 -10.68
N ILE A 118 6.22 -1.91 -11.51
CA ILE A 118 6.28 -3.36 -11.30
C ILE A 118 7.71 -3.75 -10.91
N LYS A 119 7.89 -4.31 -9.71
CA LYS A 119 9.16 -4.93 -9.33
C LYS A 119 9.23 -6.35 -9.90
N ARG A 120 10.29 -6.61 -10.67
CA ARG A 120 10.59 -7.92 -11.28
C ARG A 120 11.92 -8.43 -10.74
N ASN A 121 11.98 -9.72 -10.46
CA ASN A 121 13.22 -10.39 -10.09
C ASN A 121 13.89 -11.06 -11.32
N GLU A 122 15.09 -11.62 -11.14
CA GLU A 122 15.84 -12.40 -12.15
C GLU A 122 15.06 -13.54 -12.83
N GLN A 123 13.97 -14.03 -12.24
CA GLN A 123 13.10 -15.04 -12.85
C GLN A 123 11.92 -14.43 -13.60
N ASN A 124 11.96 -13.11 -13.84
CA ASN A 124 10.90 -12.30 -14.43
C ASN A 124 9.56 -12.45 -13.70
N ARG A 125 9.58 -12.48 -12.37
CA ARG A 125 8.38 -12.60 -11.53
C ARG A 125 8.09 -11.32 -10.77
N ALA A 126 6.79 -11.03 -10.64
CA ALA A 126 6.33 -9.90 -9.85
C ALA A 126 6.37 -10.21 -8.34
N ASN A 127 6.74 -9.23 -7.53
CA ASN A 127 6.68 -9.36 -6.08
C ASN A 127 5.23 -9.23 -5.55
N ILE A 128 4.53 -10.37 -5.45
CA ILE A 128 3.12 -10.43 -5.03
C ILE A 128 2.91 -9.95 -3.58
N SER A 129 3.88 -10.17 -2.70
CA SER A 129 3.81 -9.70 -1.32
C SER A 129 3.80 -8.18 -1.24
N GLU A 130 4.60 -7.50 -2.06
CA GLU A 130 4.62 -6.05 -2.17
C GLU A 130 3.31 -5.50 -2.75
N ARG A 131 2.71 -6.20 -3.72
CA ARG A 131 1.39 -5.87 -4.26
C ARG A 131 0.29 -5.95 -3.22
N ILE A 132 0.26 -7.03 -2.45
CA ILE A 132 -0.67 -7.19 -1.32
C ILE A 132 -0.45 -6.10 -0.26
N ARG A 133 0.82 -5.77 0.03
CA ARG A 133 1.17 -4.68 0.97
C ARG A 133 0.65 -3.34 0.48
N THR A 134 0.78 -3.05 -0.82
CA THR A 134 0.29 -1.81 -1.44
C THR A 134 -1.23 -1.69 -1.33
N GLY A 135 -1.96 -2.78 -1.63
CA GLY A 135 -3.41 -2.83 -1.43
C GLY A 135 -3.84 -2.57 0.01
N ARG A 136 -3.17 -3.23 0.96
CA ARG A 136 -3.43 -3.04 2.40
C ARG A 136 -3.14 -1.62 2.87
N ALA A 137 -2.00 -1.06 2.47
CA ALA A 137 -1.64 0.32 2.80
C ALA A 137 -2.70 1.30 2.29
N THR A 138 -3.24 1.05 1.09
CA THR A 138 -4.33 1.85 0.51
C THR A 138 -5.62 1.76 1.31
N ILE A 139 -5.99 0.58 1.85
CA ILE A 139 -7.12 0.50 2.79
C ILE A 139 -6.81 1.28 4.08
N TYR A 140 -5.61 1.12 4.62
CA TYR A 140 -5.28 1.69 5.91
C TYR A 140 -5.25 3.21 5.89
N SER A 141 -4.85 3.83 4.77
CA SER A 141 -4.95 5.27 4.60
C SER A 141 -6.42 5.75 4.58
N LEU A 142 -7.36 4.92 4.12
CA LEU A 142 -8.79 5.24 4.11
C LEU A 142 -9.47 5.07 5.48
N LEU A 143 -8.80 4.46 6.48
CA LEU A 143 -9.37 4.35 7.83
C LEU A 143 -9.63 5.72 8.46
N GLY A 144 -8.71 6.67 8.26
CA GLY A 144 -8.85 8.04 8.78
C GLY A 144 -10.04 8.80 8.18
N ALA A 145 -10.44 8.45 6.96
CA ALA A 145 -11.61 8.98 6.28
C ALA A 145 -12.93 8.26 6.64
N GLY A 146 -12.91 7.38 7.65
CA GLY A 146 -14.10 6.72 8.17
C GLY A 146 -14.31 5.27 7.71
N LEU A 147 -13.34 4.63 7.03
CA LEU A 147 -13.37 3.20 6.67
C LEU A 147 -13.22 2.27 7.90
N HIS A 148 -13.69 2.69 9.07
CA HIS A 148 -13.81 1.85 10.23
C HIS A 148 -14.98 0.89 10.06
N VAL A 149 -14.65 -0.36 9.77
CA VAL A 149 -15.51 -1.55 9.67
C VAL A 149 -16.67 -1.61 10.68
N ARG A 150 -16.50 -1.08 11.88
CA ARG A 150 -17.50 -1.16 12.97
C ARG A 150 -18.18 0.16 13.33
N ARG A 151 -17.76 1.28 12.75
CA ARG A 151 -18.14 2.62 13.22
C ARG A 151 -18.49 3.63 12.12
N GLY A 152 -18.44 3.26 10.84
CA GLY A 152 -18.67 4.23 9.76
C GLY A 152 -19.61 3.73 8.66
N PHE A 153 -19.24 2.65 7.97
CA PHE A 153 -19.88 2.27 6.72
C PHE A 153 -20.54 0.90 6.76
N SER A 154 -21.59 0.73 5.95
CA SER A 154 -22.09 -0.60 5.62
C SER A 154 -20.99 -1.41 4.91
N PRO A 155 -20.97 -2.74 5.06
CA PRO A 155 -20.00 -3.59 4.37
C PRO A 155 -20.00 -3.42 2.84
N MET A 156 -21.15 -3.07 2.25
CA MET A 156 -21.26 -2.79 0.82
C MET A 156 -20.47 -1.54 0.40
N VAL A 157 -20.57 -0.45 1.16
CA VAL A 157 -19.82 0.78 0.90
C VAL A 157 -18.32 0.54 1.10
N ALA A 158 -17.96 -0.15 2.19
CA ALA A 158 -16.57 -0.50 2.46
C ALA A 158 -15.97 -1.41 1.37
N TYR A 159 -16.73 -2.39 0.88
CA TYR A 159 -16.32 -3.20 -0.27
C TYR A 159 -16.17 -2.37 -1.55
N LYS A 160 -17.10 -1.45 -1.82
CA LYS A 160 -16.99 -0.55 -2.98
C LYS A 160 -15.69 0.27 -2.92
N LEU A 161 -15.33 0.80 -1.76
CA LEU A 161 -14.07 1.53 -1.55
C LEU A 161 -12.84 0.62 -1.75
N TRP A 162 -12.85 -0.60 -1.21
CA TRP A 162 -11.80 -1.59 -1.45
C TRP A 162 -11.62 -1.87 -2.95
N ARG A 163 -12.73 -2.17 -3.65
CA ARG A 163 -12.74 -2.48 -5.08
C ARG A 163 -12.30 -1.31 -5.94
N THR A 164 -12.66 -0.08 -5.57
CA THR A 164 -12.33 1.11 -6.35
C THR A 164 -10.89 1.55 -6.16
N TYR A 165 -10.36 1.56 -4.93
CA TYR A 165 -9.06 2.17 -4.66
C TYR A 165 -7.92 1.16 -4.52
N ALA A 166 -8.17 0.05 -3.85
CA ALA A 166 -7.10 -0.83 -3.40
C ALA A 166 -6.93 -2.08 -4.27
N VAL A 167 -8.00 -2.62 -4.85
CA VAL A 167 -7.90 -3.71 -5.83
C VAL A 167 -7.05 -3.29 -7.04
N PRO A 168 -7.30 -2.14 -7.73
CA PRO A 168 -6.51 -1.75 -8.90
C PRO A 168 -5.02 -1.63 -8.58
N ARG A 169 -4.67 -1.03 -7.43
CA ARG A 169 -3.28 -0.90 -6.97
C ARG A 169 -2.64 -2.24 -6.61
N SER A 170 -3.43 -3.23 -6.21
CA SER A 170 -2.94 -4.58 -5.87
C SER A 170 -2.67 -5.41 -7.11
N ILE A 171 -3.45 -5.24 -8.19
CA ILE A 171 -3.36 -6.08 -9.38
C ILE A 171 -2.64 -5.41 -10.56
N TYR A 172 -2.32 -4.13 -10.45
CA TYR A 172 -1.68 -3.36 -11.52
C TYR A 172 -0.44 -4.07 -12.09
N GLY A 173 -0.45 -4.28 -13.41
CA GLY A 173 0.60 -4.93 -14.16
C GLY A 173 0.65 -6.46 -14.01
N LEU A 174 -0.22 -7.07 -13.20
CA LEU A 174 -0.26 -8.53 -13.05
C LEU A 174 -1.02 -9.21 -14.20
N GLU A 175 -1.74 -8.46 -15.03
CA GLU A 175 -2.42 -8.94 -16.24
C GLU A 175 -1.45 -9.42 -17.33
N VAL A 176 -0.23 -8.88 -17.37
CA VAL A 176 0.81 -9.30 -18.33
C VAL A 176 1.78 -10.34 -17.76
N MET A 177 1.78 -10.56 -16.44
CA MET A 177 2.75 -11.42 -15.75
C MET A 177 2.23 -12.85 -15.55
N ASN A 178 3.04 -13.88 -15.82
CA ASN A 178 2.62 -15.26 -15.58
C ASN A 178 2.65 -15.66 -14.10
N LEU A 179 1.49 -15.52 -13.45
CA LEU A 179 1.28 -15.86 -12.04
C LEU A 179 1.17 -17.36 -11.83
N LEU A 180 1.88 -17.87 -10.82
CA LEU A 180 1.72 -19.23 -10.32
C LEU A 180 0.38 -19.39 -9.58
N ALA A 181 -0.10 -20.63 -9.46
CA ALA A 181 -1.30 -20.94 -8.66
C ALA A 181 -1.17 -20.42 -7.22
N LYS A 182 -0.03 -20.69 -6.56
CA LYS A 182 0.28 -20.20 -5.20
C LYS A 182 0.21 -18.67 -5.10
N GLU A 183 0.63 -17.95 -6.13
CA GLU A 183 0.61 -16.48 -6.16
C GLU A 183 -0.81 -15.93 -6.27
N LYS A 184 -1.64 -16.56 -7.11
CA LYS A 184 -3.08 -16.27 -7.17
C LYS A 184 -3.74 -16.57 -5.81
N ASP A 185 -3.43 -17.70 -5.20
CA ASP A 185 -3.96 -18.08 -3.88
C ASP A 185 -3.59 -17.07 -2.78
N MET A 186 -2.36 -16.52 -2.82
CA MET A 186 -1.93 -15.48 -1.89
C MET A 186 -2.75 -14.20 -2.04
N LEU A 187 -3.03 -13.77 -3.29
CA LEU A 187 -3.86 -12.60 -3.58
C LEU A 187 -5.30 -12.82 -3.08
N GLU A 188 -5.90 -13.96 -3.39
CA GLU A 188 -7.24 -14.27 -2.93
C GLU A 188 -7.32 -14.41 -1.41
N LEU A 189 -6.31 -15.02 -0.78
CA LEU A 189 -6.26 -15.13 0.68
C LEU A 189 -6.19 -13.74 1.32
N ALA A 190 -5.43 -12.80 0.73
CA ALA A 190 -5.35 -11.44 1.20
C ALA A 190 -6.69 -10.72 1.07
N GLU A 191 -7.37 -10.86 -0.07
CA GLU A 191 -8.71 -10.30 -0.28
C GLU A 191 -9.72 -10.89 0.70
N ARG A 192 -9.80 -12.22 0.84
CA ARG A 192 -10.73 -12.87 1.78
C ARG A 192 -10.52 -12.39 3.22
N LYS A 193 -9.28 -12.17 3.64
CA LYS A 193 -8.99 -11.61 4.98
C LYS A 193 -9.59 -10.21 5.13
N ILE A 194 -9.44 -9.37 4.11
CA ILE A 194 -9.99 -8.01 4.09
C ILE A 194 -11.52 -8.04 4.06
N LEU A 195 -12.13 -8.87 3.21
CA LEU A 195 -13.58 -8.99 3.11
C LEU A 195 -14.21 -9.56 4.39
N ARG A 196 -13.56 -10.51 5.06
CA ARG A 196 -13.97 -10.98 6.40
C ARG A 196 -13.91 -9.86 7.41
N GLN A 197 -12.84 -9.06 7.38
CA GLN A 197 -12.70 -7.90 8.24
C GLN A 197 -13.86 -6.93 7.99
N ILE A 198 -14.07 -6.49 6.74
CA ILE A 198 -15.15 -5.58 6.32
C ILE A 198 -16.53 -6.03 6.81
N GLN A 199 -16.80 -7.34 6.79
CA GLN A 199 -18.09 -7.91 7.17
C GLN A 199 -18.19 -8.32 8.65
N GLY A 200 -17.10 -8.23 9.42
CA GLY A 200 -17.04 -8.74 10.78
C GLY A 200 -17.17 -10.27 10.87
N LEU A 201 -16.79 -11.01 9.84
CA LEU A 201 -16.86 -12.48 9.80
C LEU A 201 -15.61 -13.13 10.43
N PRO A 202 -15.74 -14.28 11.10
CA PRO A 202 -14.59 -14.99 11.64
C PRO A 202 -13.76 -15.71 10.55
N ASN A 203 -12.54 -16.08 10.90
CA ASN A 203 -11.58 -16.72 9.99
C ASN A 203 -12.02 -18.10 9.49
N ASN A 204 -12.89 -18.79 10.24
CA ASN A 204 -13.43 -20.12 9.88
C ASN A 204 -14.67 -20.07 8.98
N THR A 205 -15.17 -18.87 8.62
CA THR A 205 -16.30 -18.75 7.67
C THR A 205 -15.94 -19.38 6.32
N ALA A 206 -16.86 -20.07 5.66
CA ALA A 206 -16.62 -20.62 4.34
C ALA A 206 -16.18 -19.54 3.34
N ASN A 207 -15.25 -19.86 2.43
CA ASN A 207 -14.71 -18.88 1.47
C ASN A 207 -15.81 -18.31 0.57
N MET A 208 -16.70 -19.14 0.03
CA MET A 208 -17.80 -18.66 -0.82
C MET A 208 -18.68 -17.65 -0.12
N ALA A 209 -19.04 -17.92 1.14
CA ALA A 209 -19.89 -17.02 1.92
C ALA A 209 -19.31 -15.61 2.06
N VAL A 210 -17.98 -15.49 2.14
CA VAL A 210 -17.31 -14.19 2.25
C VAL A 210 -17.57 -13.34 1.00
N TYR A 211 -17.59 -13.95 -0.17
CA TYR A 211 -17.86 -13.26 -1.43
C TYR A 211 -19.36 -13.02 -1.63
N THR A 212 -20.19 -14.06 -1.49
CA THR A 212 -21.62 -14.01 -1.83
C THR A 212 -22.41 -13.07 -0.93
N LEU A 213 -22.05 -12.96 0.35
CA LEU A 213 -22.75 -12.07 1.27
C LEU A 213 -22.68 -10.61 0.78
N VAL A 214 -21.50 -10.12 0.41
CA VAL A 214 -21.30 -8.72 -0.02
C VAL A 214 -21.43 -8.53 -1.54
N GLY A 215 -21.60 -9.61 -2.29
CA GLY A 215 -21.59 -9.59 -3.76
C GLY A 215 -20.21 -9.28 -4.34
N ALA A 216 -19.14 -9.71 -3.66
CA ALA A 216 -17.78 -9.46 -4.11
C ALA A 216 -17.34 -10.45 -5.18
N GLU A 217 -16.72 -9.95 -6.25
CA GLU A 217 -15.98 -10.79 -7.20
C GLU A 217 -14.61 -11.16 -6.62
N PRO A 218 -14.21 -12.45 -6.59
CA PRO A 218 -12.84 -12.84 -6.30
C PRO A 218 -11.82 -12.08 -7.16
N ILE A 219 -10.68 -11.71 -6.59
CA ILE A 219 -9.62 -10.96 -7.27
C ILE A 219 -9.10 -11.69 -8.51
N ALA A 220 -9.15 -13.02 -8.52
CA ALA A 220 -8.85 -13.84 -9.70
C ALA A 220 -9.76 -13.51 -10.89
N ILE A 221 -11.05 -13.21 -10.66
CA ILE A 221 -11.96 -12.76 -11.72
C ILE A 221 -11.50 -11.44 -12.30
N THR A 222 -11.10 -10.50 -11.45
CA THR A 222 -10.66 -9.17 -11.90
C THR A 222 -9.37 -9.29 -12.72
N LEU A 223 -8.44 -10.15 -12.29
CA LEU A 223 -7.24 -10.47 -13.05
C LEU A 223 -7.57 -11.09 -14.40
N ASP A 224 -8.43 -12.10 -14.43
CA ASP A 224 -8.83 -12.78 -15.66
C ASP A 224 -9.52 -11.80 -16.64
N LYS A 225 -10.40 -10.92 -16.14
CA LYS A 225 -11.01 -9.83 -16.94
C LYS A 225 -9.96 -8.89 -17.51
N ASN A 226 -8.95 -8.51 -16.73
CA ASN A 226 -7.88 -7.62 -17.18
C ASN A 226 -7.02 -8.29 -18.26
N VAL A 227 -6.67 -9.58 -18.10
CA VAL A 227 -5.94 -10.38 -19.11
C VAL A 227 -6.71 -10.40 -20.43
N LEU A 228 -8.00 -10.75 -20.38
CA LEU A 228 -8.86 -10.84 -21.56
C LEU A 228 -9.10 -9.46 -22.19
N THR A 229 -9.17 -8.40 -21.39
CA THR A 229 -9.30 -7.02 -21.90
C THR A 229 -8.02 -6.57 -22.58
N PHE A 230 -6.86 -6.85 -21.98
CA PHE A 230 -5.56 -6.51 -22.55
C PHE A 230 -5.34 -7.24 -23.88
N PHE A 231 -5.59 -8.56 -23.92
CA PHE A 231 -5.56 -9.36 -25.14
C PHE A 231 -6.43 -8.75 -26.24
N MET A 232 -7.71 -8.49 -25.97
CA MET A 232 -8.63 -7.98 -27.00
C MET A 232 -8.27 -6.55 -27.45
N ASN A 233 -7.67 -5.73 -26.59
CA ASN A 233 -7.19 -4.42 -26.99
C ASN A 233 -6.06 -4.52 -28.02
N ILE A 234 -5.12 -5.47 -27.84
CA ILE A 234 -4.06 -5.72 -28.82
C ILE A 234 -4.65 -6.24 -30.13
N VAL A 235 -5.53 -7.24 -30.05
CA VAL A 235 -6.15 -7.88 -31.22
C VAL A 235 -6.92 -6.89 -32.10
N ARG A 236 -7.65 -5.96 -31.47
CA ARG A 236 -8.41 -4.91 -32.18
C ARG A 236 -7.51 -3.88 -32.87
N ASN A 237 -6.27 -3.75 -32.43
CA ASN A 237 -5.27 -2.86 -32.98
C ASN A 237 -4.38 -3.64 -33.96
N SER A 238 -4.99 -4.20 -35.01
CA SER A 238 -4.38 -5.21 -35.88
C SER A 238 -3.13 -4.76 -36.65
N GLY A 239 -2.93 -3.44 -36.79
CA GLY A 239 -1.80 -2.82 -37.47
C GLY A 239 -0.63 -2.43 -36.55
N THR A 240 -0.69 -2.73 -35.26
CA THR A 240 0.41 -2.40 -34.33
C THR A 240 1.38 -3.57 -34.17
N ILE A 241 2.63 -3.25 -33.81
CA ILE A 241 3.69 -4.24 -33.62
C ILE A 241 3.34 -5.25 -32.51
N GLU A 242 2.58 -4.83 -31.49
CA GLU A 242 2.10 -5.72 -30.42
C GLU A 242 1.17 -6.80 -30.99
N CYS A 243 0.31 -6.47 -31.96
CA CYS A 243 -0.54 -7.45 -32.61
C CYS A 243 0.27 -8.42 -33.48
N GLU A 244 1.33 -7.94 -34.15
CA GLU A 244 2.24 -8.82 -34.89
C GLU A 244 3.01 -9.76 -33.97
N ILE A 245 3.53 -9.25 -32.85
CA ILE A 245 4.20 -10.05 -31.80
C ILE A 245 3.21 -11.08 -31.26
N LEU A 246 1.96 -10.69 -30.99
CA LEU A 246 0.92 -11.59 -30.52
C LEU A 246 0.63 -12.73 -31.53
N ARG A 247 0.50 -12.40 -32.82
CA ARG A 247 0.32 -13.39 -33.90
C ARG A 247 1.50 -14.36 -33.98
N ARG A 248 2.72 -13.84 -33.91
CA ARG A 248 3.95 -14.66 -33.87
C ARG A 248 3.93 -15.58 -32.64
N GLN A 249 3.66 -15.05 -31.46
CA GLN A 249 3.59 -15.86 -30.24
C GLN A 249 2.55 -16.97 -30.35
N ILE A 250 1.40 -16.74 -30.97
CA ILE A 250 0.39 -17.79 -31.19
C ILE A 250 0.88 -18.85 -32.18
N ALA A 251 1.56 -18.44 -33.25
CA ALA A 251 2.13 -19.38 -34.23
C ALA A 251 3.23 -20.27 -33.61
N PHE A 252 4.00 -19.73 -32.66
CA PHE A 252 5.12 -20.42 -32.00
C PHE A 252 4.81 -20.98 -30.61
N SER A 253 3.60 -20.74 -30.06
CA SER A 253 3.29 -21.17 -28.70
C SER A 253 3.19 -22.68 -28.63
N ASP A 254 4.09 -23.31 -27.88
CA ASP A 254 3.90 -24.67 -27.40
C ASP A 254 2.85 -24.66 -26.27
N GLN A 255 1.96 -25.65 -26.25
CA GLN A 255 0.92 -25.82 -25.22
C GLN A 255 1.50 -25.92 -23.79
N ARG A 256 2.79 -26.23 -23.67
CA ARG A 256 3.52 -26.33 -22.39
C ARG A 256 4.22 -25.04 -21.98
N GLY A 257 4.21 -24.01 -22.83
CA GLY A 257 4.89 -22.74 -22.62
C GLY A 257 4.40 -21.97 -21.40
N LYS A 258 5.26 -21.08 -20.90
CA LYS A 258 4.95 -20.09 -19.86
C LYS A 258 4.87 -18.69 -20.46
N ASP A 259 4.35 -18.57 -21.66
CA ASP A 259 4.16 -17.29 -22.34
C ASP A 259 2.78 -16.68 -21.98
N PHE A 260 2.59 -15.43 -22.40
CA PHE A 260 1.34 -14.70 -22.16
C PHE A 260 0.15 -15.37 -22.88
N ILE A 261 0.36 -15.91 -24.09
CA ILE A 261 -0.66 -16.59 -24.89
C ILE A 261 -1.23 -17.81 -24.18
N ASN A 262 -0.38 -18.67 -23.61
CA ASN A 262 -0.83 -19.82 -22.85
C ASN A 262 -1.69 -19.43 -21.64
N ARG A 263 -1.43 -18.27 -21.03
CA ARG A 263 -2.30 -17.73 -19.98
C ARG A 263 -3.65 -17.27 -20.54
N VAL A 264 -3.65 -16.59 -21.68
CA VAL A 264 -4.88 -16.17 -22.37
C VAL A 264 -5.72 -17.41 -22.72
N GLU A 265 -5.12 -18.43 -23.34
CA GLU A 265 -5.81 -19.67 -23.73
C GLU A 265 -6.38 -20.44 -22.53
N LYS A 266 -5.61 -20.56 -21.44
CA LYS A 266 -6.12 -21.14 -20.18
C LYS A 266 -7.32 -20.35 -19.64
N THR A 267 -7.29 -19.02 -19.77
CA THR A 267 -8.38 -18.16 -19.31
C THR A 267 -9.61 -18.26 -20.22
N LEU A 268 -9.42 -18.32 -21.54
CA LEU A 268 -10.48 -18.53 -22.52
C LEU A 268 -11.16 -19.90 -22.30
N SER A 269 -10.36 -20.96 -22.21
CA SER A 269 -10.83 -22.32 -21.93
C SER A 269 -11.59 -22.42 -20.61
N LYS A 270 -11.08 -21.79 -19.54
CA LYS A 270 -11.75 -21.75 -18.22
C LYS A 270 -13.18 -21.23 -18.30
N TYR A 271 -13.43 -20.23 -19.14
CA TYR A 271 -14.75 -19.61 -19.29
C TYR A 271 -15.52 -20.10 -20.53
N ASN A 272 -15.09 -21.19 -21.15
CA ASN A 272 -15.69 -21.74 -22.36
C ASN A 272 -15.87 -20.67 -23.47
N LEU A 273 -14.83 -19.87 -23.67
CA LEU A 273 -14.70 -18.93 -24.77
C LEU A 273 -13.93 -19.59 -25.91
N LYS A 274 -14.12 -19.09 -27.14
CA LYS A 274 -13.36 -19.53 -28.32
C LYS A 274 -11.85 -19.26 -28.13
N SER A 275 -11.02 -19.94 -28.91
CA SER A 275 -9.55 -19.81 -28.85
C SER A 275 -9.07 -18.40 -29.22
N SER A 276 -7.82 -18.07 -28.87
CA SER A 276 -7.20 -16.79 -29.21
C SER A 276 -7.10 -16.60 -30.73
N SER A 277 -6.78 -17.65 -31.50
CA SER A 277 -6.72 -17.61 -32.97
C SER A 277 -8.05 -17.17 -33.58
N TYR A 278 -9.17 -17.71 -33.08
CA TYR A 278 -10.50 -17.32 -33.56
C TYR A 278 -10.74 -15.81 -33.42
N TYR A 279 -10.38 -15.24 -32.26
CA TYR A 279 -10.60 -13.82 -31.99
C TYR A 279 -9.64 -12.90 -32.74
N ILE A 280 -8.47 -13.39 -33.16
CA ILE A 280 -7.57 -12.63 -34.03
C ILE A 280 -8.15 -12.48 -35.44
N GLU A 281 -8.73 -13.56 -35.96
CA GLU A 281 -9.39 -13.56 -37.26
C GLU A 281 -10.73 -12.80 -37.22
N ASN A 282 -11.42 -12.86 -36.07
CA ASN A 282 -12.76 -12.30 -35.88
C ASN A 282 -12.78 -11.38 -34.64
N PRO A 283 -12.11 -10.21 -34.69
CA PRO A 283 -12.04 -9.30 -33.55
C PRO A 283 -13.42 -8.74 -33.21
N LEU A 284 -13.82 -8.88 -31.96
CA LEU A 284 -15.08 -8.32 -31.46
C LEU A 284 -14.90 -6.86 -31.06
N ASN A 285 -15.98 -6.07 -31.15
CA ASN A 285 -15.93 -4.71 -30.62
C ASN A 285 -15.85 -4.71 -29.08
N LYS A 286 -15.43 -3.59 -28.50
CA LYS A 286 -15.18 -3.47 -27.05
C LYS A 286 -16.43 -3.76 -26.20
N ILE A 287 -17.61 -3.40 -26.69
CA ILE A 287 -18.87 -3.57 -25.94
C ILE A 287 -19.32 -5.03 -26.00
N GLU A 288 -19.31 -5.64 -27.18
CA GLU A 288 -19.59 -7.05 -27.40
C GLU A 288 -18.67 -7.96 -26.59
N TRP A 289 -17.37 -7.68 -26.61
CA TRP A 289 -16.39 -8.43 -25.84
C TRP A 289 -16.67 -8.38 -24.34
N LYS A 290 -16.87 -7.18 -23.79
CA LYS A 290 -17.20 -7.00 -22.37
C LYS A 290 -18.49 -7.71 -21.99
N ARG A 291 -19.50 -7.67 -22.85
CA ARG A 291 -20.78 -8.38 -22.64
C ARG A 291 -20.58 -9.89 -22.63
N LEU A 292 -19.89 -10.43 -23.65
CA LEU A 292 -19.62 -11.86 -23.80
C LEU A 292 -18.82 -12.41 -22.60
N VAL A 293 -17.68 -11.78 -22.28
CA VAL A 293 -16.83 -12.15 -21.14
C VAL A 293 -17.62 -12.02 -19.83
N GLY A 294 -18.41 -10.95 -19.68
CA GLY A 294 -19.26 -10.75 -18.51
C GLY A 294 -20.28 -11.87 -18.31
N ILE A 295 -20.94 -12.34 -19.37
CA ILE A 295 -21.91 -13.44 -19.32
C ILE A 295 -21.19 -14.75 -18.97
N LYS A 296 -20.10 -15.09 -19.66
CA LYS A 296 -19.39 -16.36 -19.47
C LYS A 296 -18.73 -16.49 -18.09
N ILE A 297 -18.16 -15.41 -17.57
CA ILE A 297 -17.63 -15.40 -16.20
C ILE A 297 -18.76 -15.58 -15.17
N LYS A 298 -19.91 -14.91 -15.36
CA LYS A 298 -21.06 -15.04 -14.45
C LYS A 298 -21.60 -16.47 -14.44
N GLU A 299 -21.72 -17.08 -15.62
CA GLU A 299 -22.17 -18.47 -15.78
C GLU A 299 -21.25 -19.45 -15.04
N TYR A 300 -19.94 -19.38 -15.31
CA TYR A 300 -18.93 -20.21 -14.64
C TYR A 300 -19.01 -20.11 -13.12
N TRP A 301 -19.03 -18.88 -12.58
CA TRP A 301 -19.04 -18.70 -11.13
C TRP A 301 -20.38 -19.01 -10.47
N LYS A 302 -21.50 -18.88 -11.18
CA LYS A 302 -22.79 -19.34 -10.69
C LYS A 302 -22.75 -20.85 -10.44
N ASN A 303 -22.18 -21.61 -11.38
CA ASN A 303 -22.00 -23.05 -11.25
C ASN A 303 -21.02 -23.39 -10.11
N GLU A 304 -19.89 -22.70 -10.03
CA GLU A 304 -18.91 -22.89 -8.96
C GLU A 304 -19.50 -22.63 -7.56
N CYS A 305 -20.27 -21.54 -7.41
CA CYS A 305 -20.97 -21.23 -6.16
C CYS A 305 -21.96 -22.34 -5.78
N HIS A 306 -22.68 -22.88 -6.77
CA HIS A 306 -23.65 -23.95 -6.55
C HIS A 306 -22.97 -25.25 -6.11
N ASN A 307 -21.88 -25.63 -6.79
CA ASN A 307 -21.06 -26.79 -6.45
C ASN A 307 -20.53 -26.67 -5.01
N GLU A 308 -19.92 -25.54 -4.65
CA GLU A 308 -19.37 -25.34 -3.30
C GLU A 308 -20.47 -25.37 -2.22
N LYS A 309 -21.68 -24.88 -2.53
CA LYS A 309 -22.83 -24.97 -1.61
C LYS A 309 -23.27 -26.41 -1.35
N MET A 310 -23.29 -27.25 -2.39
CA MET A 310 -23.65 -28.66 -2.24
C MET A 310 -22.62 -29.43 -1.42
N GLU A 311 -21.34 -29.10 -1.58
CA GLU A 311 -20.24 -29.74 -0.83
C GLU A 311 -20.19 -29.30 0.65
N LYS A 312 -20.46 -28.02 0.94
CA LYS A 312 -20.20 -27.45 2.27
C LYS A 312 -21.49 -27.24 3.07
N THR A 313 -21.67 -28.07 4.10
CA THR A 313 -22.78 -27.96 5.06
C THR A 313 -22.88 -26.59 5.75
N SER A 314 -21.75 -25.87 5.89
CA SER A 314 -21.69 -24.51 6.44
C SER A 314 -22.40 -23.45 5.58
N LEU A 315 -22.64 -23.74 4.29
CA LEU A 315 -23.36 -22.87 3.35
C LEU A 315 -24.86 -23.18 3.26
N LYS A 316 -25.36 -24.17 4.02
CA LYS A 316 -26.76 -24.64 3.96
C LYS A 316 -27.80 -23.53 4.10
N TYR A 317 -27.54 -22.55 4.98
CA TYR A 317 -28.48 -21.48 5.30
C TYR A 317 -28.23 -20.20 4.51
N ILE A 318 -27.29 -20.20 3.56
CA ILE A 318 -27.07 -19.07 2.66
C ILE A 318 -27.82 -19.34 1.37
N GLU A 319 -28.79 -18.48 1.08
CA GLU A 319 -29.44 -18.49 -0.21
C GLU A 319 -28.47 -17.92 -1.26
N ILE A 320 -28.15 -18.71 -2.28
CA ILE A 320 -27.34 -18.23 -3.40
C ILE A 320 -28.31 -17.48 -4.29
N GLN A 321 -28.16 -16.16 -4.34
CA GLN A 321 -28.91 -15.31 -5.26
C GLN A 321 -28.58 -15.66 -6.72
N ASN A 322 -29.44 -15.25 -7.66
CA ASN A 322 -29.22 -15.47 -9.09
C ASN A 322 -27.88 -14.90 -9.60
N ASN A 323 -27.41 -13.82 -8.98
CA ASN A 323 -26.14 -13.18 -9.30
C ASN A 323 -25.27 -13.04 -8.04
N PRO A 324 -24.69 -14.16 -7.55
CA PRO A 324 -24.04 -14.20 -6.24
C PRO A 324 -22.76 -13.36 -6.17
N LEU A 325 -22.21 -13.00 -7.33
CA LEU A 325 -21.09 -12.08 -7.48
C LEU A 325 -21.63 -10.84 -8.21
N ASN A 326 -21.43 -9.64 -7.65
CA ASN A 326 -21.99 -8.32 -8.02
C ASN A 326 -23.26 -7.89 -7.29
N GLU A 327 -24.09 -8.81 -6.79
CA GLU A 327 -25.26 -8.44 -6.00
C GLU A 327 -25.06 -8.84 -4.54
N ALA A 328 -25.24 -7.88 -3.63
CA ALA A 328 -25.12 -8.17 -2.22
C ALA A 328 -26.33 -8.98 -1.72
N HIS A 329 -26.07 -9.89 -0.79
CA HIS A 329 -27.11 -10.64 -0.11
C HIS A 329 -28.07 -9.70 0.64
N ASN A 330 -29.33 -10.11 0.77
CA ASN A 330 -30.39 -9.33 1.42
C ASN A 330 -30.03 -8.91 2.87
N ILE A 331 -29.14 -9.68 3.52
CA ILE A 331 -28.56 -9.36 4.82
C ILE A 331 -27.83 -8.02 4.80
N TRP A 332 -26.99 -7.75 3.79
CA TRP A 332 -26.25 -6.50 3.72
C TRP A 332 -26.99 -5.40 2.96
N LYS A 333 -27.87 -5.73 2.01
CA LYS A 333 -28.73 -4.74 1.32
C LYS A 333 -29.64 -3.96 2.27
N SER A 334 -30.13 -4.62 3.33
CA SER A 334 -31.01 -4.01 4.31
C SER A 334 -30.28 -3.18 5.38
N VAL A 335 -28.94 -3.17 5.39
CA VAL A 335 -28.14 -2.52 6.43
C VAL A 335 -27.85 -1.07 6.05
N LYS A 336 -28.31 -0.14 6.89
CA LYS A 336 -27.99 1.29 6.75
C LYS A 336 -26.59 1.61 7.27
N ASN A 337 -26.07 2.79 6.92
CA ASN A 337 -24.77 3.29 7.40
C ASN A 337 -24.84 3.79 8.86
N ASN A 338 -25.23 2.91 9.79
CA ASN A 338 -25.15 3.19 11.22
C ASN A 338 -24.62 1.96 11.97
N SER A 339 -23.94 2.19 13.11
CA SER A 339 -23.24 1.13 13.84
C SER A 339 -24.18 0.04 14.37
N LYS A 340 -25.43 0.39 14.73
CA LYS A 340 -26.41 -0.57 15.24
C LYS A 340 -26.86 -1.55 14.15
N ASP A 341 -27.22 -1.04 12.98
CA ASP A 341 -27.66 -1.85 11.83
C ASP A 341 -26.52 -2.70 11.29
N VAL A 342 -25.30 -2.14 11.21
CA VAL A 342 -24.11 -2.91 10.81
C VAL A 342 -23.87 -4.08 11.76
N LYS A 343 -23.97 -3.86 13.07
CA LYS A 343 -23.81 -4.92 14.07
C LYS A 343 -24.93 -5.97 13.99
N ALA A 344 -26.17 -5.54 13.75
CA ALA A 344 -27.29 -6.47 13.54
C ALA A 344 -27.08 -7.33 12.27
N GLY A 345 -26.63 -6.72 11.18
CA GLY A 345 -26.24 -7.41 9.94
C GLY A 345 -25.10 -8.40 10.15
N GLU A 346 -24.07 -8.02 10.92
CA GLU A 346 -22.95 -8.91 11.29
C GLU A 346 -23.44 -10.16 12.02
N ILE A 347 -24.36 -9.99 12.98
CA ILE A 347 -24.95 -11.13 13.70
C ILE A 347 -25.74 -12.03 12.75
N LYS A 348 -26.59 -11.45 11.89
CA LYS A 348 -27.37 -12.21 10.88
C LYS A 348 -26.45 -12.98 9.94
N ALA A 349 -25.41 -12.33 9.41
CA ALA A 349 -24.43 -12.96 8.53
C ALA A 349 -23.70 -14.13 9.22
N ARG A 350 -23.33 -13.97 10.50
CA ARG A 350 -22.71 -15.05 11.28
C ARG A 350 -23.65 -16.22 11.55
N ILE A 351 -24.95 -15.96 11.76
CA ILE A 351 -25.96 -17.02 11.93
C ILE A 351 -26.12 -17.79 10.61
N SER A 352 -26.30 -17.09 9.49
CA SER A 352 -26.45 -17.72 8.16
C SER A 352 -25.23 -18.55 7.74
N THR A 353 -24.04 -18.16 8.19
CA THR A 353 -22.78 -18.90 7.94
C THR A 353 -22.47 -19.97 8.99
N GLN A 354 -23.36 -20.19 9.97
CA GLN A 354 -23.14 -21.08 11.11
C GLN A 354 -21.90 -20.78 11.95
N THR A 355 -21.39 -19.55 11.86
CA THR A 355 -20.21 -19.11 12.59
C THR A 355 -20.55 -18.35 13.88
N TYR A 356 -21.83 -18.06 14.10
CA TYR A 356 -22.31 -17.48 15.34
C TYR A 356 -22.28 -18.52 16.47
N ILE A 357 -21.48 -18.24 17.51
CA ILE A 357 -21.44 -19.08 18.70
C ILE A 357 -22.66 -18.73 19.56
N PHE A 358 -23.71 -19.56 19.48
CA PHE A 358 -24.85 -19.46 20.39
C PHE A 358 -24.40 -19.51 21.85
N GLN A 359 -25.00 -18.70 22.71
CA GLN A 359 -24.67 -18.64 24.13
C GLN A 359 -24.76 -20.02 24.80
N ALA A 360 -25.69 -20.89 24.38
CA ALA A 360 -25.79 -22.28 24.87
C ALA A 360 -24.59 -23.16 24.46
N LYS A 361 -24.07 -23.02 23.23
CA LYS A 361 -22.83 -23.71 22.80
C LYS A 361 -21.61 -23.13 23.52
N ARG A 362 -21.59 -21.82 23.77
CA ARG A 362 -20.56 -21.16 24.58
C ARG A 362 -20.59 -21.65 26.02
N ALA A 363 -21.77 -21.77 26.63
CA ALA A 363 -21.96 -22.30 27.97
C ALA A 363 -21.58 -23.78 28.05
N LYS A 364 -21.94 -24.63 27.07
CA LYS A 364 -21.48 -26.03 27.01
C LYS A 364 -19.97 -26.16 26.84
N LYS A 365 -19.35 -25.35 25.98
CA LYS A 365 -17.89 -25.34 25.80
C LYS A 365 -17.18 -24.83 27.06
N GLN A 366 -17.72 -23.79 27.69
CA GLN A 366 -17.25 -23.32 29.00
C GLN A 366 -17.45 -24.38 30.08
N LYS A 367 -18.56 -25.13 30.07
CA LYS A 367 -18.82 -26.22 31.02
C LYS A 367 -17.89 -27.43 30.81
N GLN A 368 -17.53 -27.74 29.55
CA GLN A 368 -16.50 -28.74 29.23
C GLN A 368 -15.08 -28.28 29.63
N GLU A 369 -14.73 -27.01 29.38
CA GLU A 369 -13.47 -26.42 29.84
C GLU A 369 -13.43 -26.31 31.37
N PHE A 370 -14.54 -26.00 32.04
CA PHE A 370 -14.67 -25.95 33.50
C PHE A 370 -14.63 -27.34 34.14
N SER A 371 -15.24 -28.36 33.52
CA SER A 371 -15.20 -29.73 34.04
C SER A 371 -13.79 -30.32 34.06
N SER A 372 -12.85 -29.78 33.27
CA SER A 372 -11.42 -30.15 33.31
C SER A 372 -10.59 -29.32 34.31
N LEU A 373 -11.18 -28.33 34.97
CA LEU A 373 -10.52 -27.37 35.85
C LEU A 373 -10.98 -27.45 37.31
N LEU A 374 -11.92 -28.35 37.63
CA LEU A 374 -12.56 -28.43 38.96
C LEU A 374 -11.65 -28.96 40.09
N ASP A 375 -10.41 -29.37 39.80
CA ASP A 375 -9.42 -29.74 40.84
C ASP A 375 -8.62 -28.54 41.39
N MET A 376 -8.93 -27.30 40.97
CA MET A 376 -8.10 -26.10 41.25
C MET A 376 -8.86 -24.91 41.87
N GLU A 377 -9.96 -25.15 42.58
CA GLU A 377 -10.95 -24.09 42.89
C GLU A 377 -10.55 -23.06 43.96
N LEU A 378 -9.66 -23.35 44.91
CA LEU A 378 -9.30 -22.37 45.95
C LEU A 378 -8.23 -21.33 45.52
N SER A 379 -7.48 -21.61 44.45
CA SER A 379 -6.48 -20.68 43.91
C SER A 379 -7.07 -19.71 42.88
N MET A 380 -8.09 -20.16 42.13
CA MET A 380 -8.64 -19.40 41.01
C MET A 380 -9.46 -18.18 41.41
N THR A 381 -10.17 -18.20 42.54
CA THR A 381 -11.00 -17.04 42.95
C THR A 381 -10.14 -15.82 43.31
N LYS A 382 -8.98 -16.04 43.96
CA LYS A 382 -7.99 -14.98 44.20
C LYS A 382 -7.38 -14.48 42.89
N TYR A 383 -7.13 -15.38 41.94
CA TYR A 383 -6.62 -15.03 40.62
C TYR A 383 -7.62 -14.20 39.81
N PHE A 384 -8.90 -14.57 39.78
CA PHE A 384 -9.91 -13.83 39.00
C PHE A 384 -10.21 -12.45 39.58
N ASN A 385 -10.20 -12.30 40.91
CA ASN A 385 -10.33 -10.99 41.54
C ASN A 385 -9.13 -10.10 41.20
N ALA A 386 -7.90 -10.63 41.29
CA ALA A 386 -6.69 -9.89 40.88
C ALA A 386 -6.71 -9.50 39.39
N VAL A 387 -7.18 -10.40 38.51
CA VAL A 387 -7.33 -10.10 37.07
C VAL A 387 -8.41 -9.07 36.81
N ALA A 388 -9.52 -9.11 37.54
CA ALA A 388 -10.60 -8.13 37.41
C ALA A 388 -10.16 -6.74 37.89
N ASP A 389 -9.43 -6.66 38.99
CA ASP A 389 -8.89 -5.40 39.51
C ASP A 389 -7.81 -4.83 38.59
N ASN A 390 -6.91 -5.66 38.06
CA ASN A 390 -5.96 -5.24 37.03
C ASN A 390 -6.66 -4.70 35.78
N LYS A 391 -7.77 -5.31 35.34
CA LYS A 391 -8.55 -4.79 34.20
C LYS A 391 -9.23 -3.46 34.50
N ARG A 392 -9.70 -3.23 35.73
CA ARG A 392 -10.27 -1.94 36.15
C ARG A 392 -9.20 -0.85 36.17
N ILE A 393 -8.01 -1.16 36.69
CA ILE A 393 -6.85 -0.26 36.68
C ILE A 393 -6.43 0.07 35.25
N ASP A 394 -6.31 -0.94 34.38
CA ASP A 394 -5.98 -0.73 32.96
C ASP A 394 -7.02 0.12 32.22
N ALA A 395 -8.32 -0.08 32.51
CA ALA A 395 -9.38 0.74 31.94
C ALA A 395 -9.28 2.19 32.42
N GLY A 396 -9.01 2.41 33.70
CA GLY A 396 -8.76 3.74 34.26
C GLY A 396 -7.57 4.43 33.60
N LEU A 397 -6.44 3.73 33.46
CA LEU A 397 -5.23 4.24 32.79
C LEU A 397 -5.51 4.66 31.34
N LYS A 398 -6.25 3.85 30.57
CA LYS A 398 -6.62 4.20 29.19
C LYS A 398 -7.47 5.46 29.08
N VAL A 399 -8.40 5.69 30.02
CA VAL A 399 -9.19 6.92 30.07
C VAL A 399 -8.30 8.12 30.35
N TYR A 400 -7.31 7.98 31.23
CA TYR A 400 -6.34 9.03 31.51
C TYR A 400 -5.41 9.31 30.32
N GLU A 401 -4.88 8.29 29.65
CA GLU A 401 -4.07 8.43 28.43
C GLU A 401 -4.84 9.22 27.36
N HIS A 402 -6.12 8.87 27.14
CA HIS A 402 -6.97 9.59 26.20
C HIS A 402 -7.15 11.07 26.58
N ARG A 403 -7.29 11.40 27.88
CA ARG A 403 -7.39 12.80 28.33
C ARG A 403 -6.11 13.58 28.10
N ILE A 404 -4.94 12.94 28.27
CA ILE A 404 -3.64 13.55 28.00
C ILE A 404 -3.48 13.81 26.50
N ASP A 405 -3.80 12.82 25.66
CA ASP A 405 -3.72 12.96 24.20
C ASP A 405 -4.68 14.03 23.66
N ASP A 406 -5.90 14.11 24.20
CA ASP A 406 -6.84 15.19 23.86
C ASP A 406 -6.32 16.57 24.28
N SER A 407 -5.72 16.66 25.47
CA SER A 407 -5.12 17.92 25.95
C SER A 407 -3.93 18.34 25.10
N ARG A 408 -3.08 17.39 24.70
CA ARG A 408 -1.96 17.58 23.78
C ARG A 408 -2.43 18.04 22.40
N ARG A 409 -3.45 17.39 21.84
CA ARG A 409 -4.05 17.79 20.55
C ARG A 409 -4.60 19.21 20.60
N LYS A 410 -5.31 19.58 21.68
CA LYS A 410 -5.81 20.95 21.89
C LYS A 410 -4.66 21.96 22.00
N ALA A 411 -3.58 21.63 22.70
CA ALA A 411 -2.40 22.48 22.81
C ALA A 411 -1.71 22.68 21.45
N ILE A 412 -1.50 21.61 20.69
CA ILE A 412 -0.93 21.66 19.33
C ILE A 412 -1.78 22.54 18.40
N ASN A 413 -3.11 22.39 18.43
CA ASN A 413 -4.00 23.21 17.61
C ASN A 413 -3.90 24.71 17.97
N ARG A 414 -3.77 25.05 19.26
CA ARG A 414 -3.56 26.44 19.70
C ARG A 414 -2.21 26.99 19.21
N ILE A 415 -1.15 26.18 19.27
CA ILE A 415 0.18 26.56 18.77
C ILE A 415 0.12 26.83 17.27
N TRP A 416 -0.45 25.91 16.48
CA TRP A 416 -0.54 26.09 15.02
C TRP A 416 -1.37 27.30 14.64
N LYS A 417 -2.52 27.51 15.28
CA LYS A 417 -3.34 28.69 15.05
C LYS A 417 -2.56 29.98 15.32
N THR A 418 -1.86 30.03 16.46
CA THR A 418 -1.07 31.23 16.84
C THR A 418 0.13 31.44 15.91
N LYS A 419 0.84 30.37 15.53
CA LYS A 419 1.97 30.43 14.59
C LYS A 419 1.53 30.87 13.20
N PHE A 420 0.40 30.37 12.71
CA PHE A 420 -0.14 30.75 11.40
C PHE A 420 -0.54 32.23 11.38
N GLU A 421 -1.28 32.68 12.39
CA GLU A 421 -1.63 34.10 12.56
C GLU A 421 -0.39 35.00 12.66
N LEU A 422 0.68 34.51 13.29
CA LEU A 422 1.96 35.22 13.37
C LEU A 422 2.68 35.26 12.01
N LEU A 423 2.66 34.16 11.27
CA LEU A 423 3.29 34.07 9.96
C LEU A 423 2.63 35.06 8.99
N ASP A 424 1.29 35.12 8.98
CA ASP A 424 0.54 36.08 8.18
C ASP A 424 0.94 37.53 8.52
N GLU A 425 1.07 37.87 9.82
CA GLU A 425 1.53 39.20 10.25
C GLU A 425 2.98 39.51 9.84
N LEU A 426 3.89 38.55 9.96
CA LEU A 426 5.30 38.72 9.59
C LEU A 426 5.48 38.83 8.08
N VAL A 427 4.69 38.09 7.30
CA VAL A 427 4.64 38.23 5.83
C VAL A 427 4.13 39.63 5.48
N LEU A 428 3.05 40.11 6.12
CA LEU A 428 2.55 41.47 5.91
C LEU A 428 3.56 42.55 6.30
N LEU A 429 4.35 42.35 7.36
CA LEU A 429 5.41 43.26 7.78
C LEU A 429 6.57 43.30 6.75
N ASN A 430 6.94 42.16 6.17
CA ASN A 430 7.94 42.09 5.08
C ASN A 430 7.42 42.65 3.75
N VAL A 431 6.12 42.52 3.45
CA VAL A 431 5.50 43.12 2.26
C VAL A 431 5.36 44.64 2.41
N LYS A 432 5.33 45.16 3.64
CA LYS A 432 5.19 46.60 3.93
C LYS A 432 6.49 47.37 4.10
N THR A 433 7.67 46.73 4.04
CA THR A 433 8.92 47.51 3.99
C THR A 433 9.00 48.28 2.67
N PRO A 434 9.01 49.63 2.68
CA PRO A 434 9.20 50.40 1.45
C PRO A 434 10.58 50.09 0.88
N GLU A 435 10.70 50.10 -0.45
CA GLU A 435 11.99 50.11 -1.12
C GLU A 435 12.84 51.25 -0.55
N CYS A 436 13.97 50.88 0.06
CA CYS A 436 14.90 51.84 0.61
C CYS A 436 15.64 52.50 -0.56
N HIS A 437 15.11 53.59 -1.11
CA HIS A 437 15.82 54.43 -2.08
C HIS A 437 16.88 55.28 -1.38
N GLY A 438 17.97 54.64 -0.96
CA GLY A 438 19.19 55.31 -0.55
C GLY A 438 20.18 55.39 -1.71
N LYS A 439 20.24 56.53 -2.41
CA LYS A 439 21.40 56.84 -3.28
C LYS A 439 22.62 57.11 -2.39
N ARG A 440 23.65 56.27 -2.47
CA ARG A 440 25.05 56.69 -2.24
C ARG A 440 26.00 55.98 -3.22
N PRO A 441 27.01 56.69 -3.75
CA PRO A 441 28.04 56.13 -4.60
C PRO A 441 29.21 55.61 -3.74
N GLY A 442 29.83 54.50 -4.16
CA GLY A 442 31.13 54.09 -3.63
C GLY A 442 31.20 52.64 -3.19
N THR A 443 31.54 51.77 -4.16
CA THR A 443 32.38 50.56 -4.04
C THR A 443 32.17 49.60 -2.85
N GLY A 444 31.67 48.40 -3.18
CA GLY A 444 31.81 47.20 -2.34
C GLY A 444 30.48 46.51 -2.09
N GLU A 445 30.23 45.46 -2.88
CA GLU A 445 29.33 44.32 -2.69
C GLU A 445 28.29 44.35 -1.56
N ILE A 446 27.01 44.13 -1.90
CA ILE A 446 26.14 43.07 -1.36
C ILE A 446 24.86 43.04 -2.22
N ARG A 447 24.70 42.00 -3.05
CA ARG A 447 23.38 41.56 -3.54
C ARG A 447 22.94 40.40 -2.67
N VAL A 448 22.02 40.62 -1.73
CA VAL A 448 21.24 39.51 -1.15
C VAL A 448 19.96 39.39 -1.97
N GLY A 449 19.98 38.51 -2.97
CA GLY A 449 18.76 37.98 -3.55
C GLY A 449 18.24 36.88 -2.64
N LEU A 450 17.05 37.06 -2.06
CA LEU A 450 16.34 36.00 -1.34
C LEU A 450 15.80 34.99 -2.36
N LYS A 451 16.61 33.98 -2.71
CA LYS A 451 16.14 32.76 -3.37
C LYS A 451 15.74 31.74 -2.30
N ASN A 452 14.51 31.27 -2.36
CA ASN A 452 13.92 30.13 -1.65
C ASN A 452 14.13 30.12 -0.12
N MET A 453 13.24 30.80 0.60
CA MET A 453 13.15 30.67 2.06
C MET A 453 12.26 29.48 2.42
N THR A 454 12.86 28.37 2.86
CA THR A 454 12.16 27.27 3.51
C THR A 454 12.06 27.55 5.01
N LEU A 455 10.83 27.69 5.52
CA LEU A 455 10.55 27.86 6.95
C LEU A 455 10.59 26.50 7.66
N ASP A 456 11.54 26.31 8.58
CA ASP A 456 11.65 25.12 9.44
C ASP A 456 10.86 25.31 10.75
N ASP A 457 10.37 24.21 11.34
CA ASP A 457 9.60 24.15 12.59
C ASP A 457 10.37 24.72 13.81
N LYS A 458 11.68 24.90 13.67
CA LYS A 458 12.64 25.36 14.69
C LYS A 458 12.68 26.87 14.91
N LEU A 459 11.89 27.66 14.19
CA LEU A 459 11.87 29.14 14.27
C LEU A 459 11.65 29.75 15.67
N PHE A 460 11.28 28.95 16.68
CA PHE A 460 10.99 29.41 18.04
C PHE A 460 11.67 28.57 19.13
N SER A 461 12.77 27.87 18.84
CA SER A 461 13.48 27.09 19.85
C SER A 461 14.21 28.03 20.84
N SER A 462 14.05 27.79 22.13
CA SER A 462 14.58 28.66 23.20
C SER A 462 16.01 28.31 23.65
N LYS A 463 16.79 27.55 22.86
CA LYS A 463 18.20 27.23 23.18
C LYS A 463 19.08 27.22 21.93
N PRO A 464 20.23 27.92 21.94
CA PRO A 464 21.29 27.67 20.96
C PRO A 464 21.84 26.26 21.19
N VAL A 465 21.81 25.42 20.16
CA VAL A 465 22.46 24.10 20.21
C VAL A 465 23.96 24.33 20.00
N SER A 466 24.76 24.15 21.06
CA SER A 466 26.21 24.08 20.93
C SER A 466 26.57 22.79 20.18
N PHE A 467 26.86 22.89 18.89
CA PHE A 467 27.43 21.79 18.12
C PHE A 467 28.95 21.89 18.14
N GLY A 468 29.58 20.96 18.84
CA GLY A 468 30.98 20.62 18.63
C GLY A 468 31.18 20.08 17.20
N CYS A 469 32.22 20.61 16.56
CA CYS A 469 32.82 20.24 15.28
C CYS A 469 32.25 18.99 14.58
N LYS A 470 31.45 19.20 13.53
CA LYS A 470 31.55 18.51 12.21
C LYS A 470 30.65 19.22 11.19
N LYS A 471 31.26 19.73 10.12
CA LYS A 471 30.61 20.51 9.05
C LYS A 471 29.54 19.66 8.33
N SER A 472 28.27 19.98 8.53
CA SER A 472 27.18 19.49 7.67
C SER A 472 26.86 20.55 6.61
N LYS A 473 26.89 20.18 5.32
CA LYS A 473 26.52 21.05 4.18
C LYS A 473 25.00 21.12 3.99
N THR A 474 24.24 21.47 5.02
CA THR A 474 22.81 21.78 4.86
C THR A 474 22.59 23.28 5.03
N PRO A 475 21.76 23.93 4.19
CA PRO A 475 21.43 25.34 4.35
C PRO A 475 20.70 25.52 5.69
N VAL A 476 21.27 26.34 6.57
CA VAL A 476 20.70 26.59 7.89
C VAL A 476 19.74 27.77 7.80
N ALA A 477 18.49 27.56 8.23
CA ALA A 477 17.43 28.55 8.15
C ALA A 477 17.71 29.80 9.02
N PRO A 478 17.19 30.97 8.63
CA PRO A 478 17.31 32.20 9.41
C PRO A 478 16.62 32.06 10.79
N VAL A 479 17.18 32.72 11.79
CA VAL A 479 16.69 32.68 13.18
C VAL A 479 16.13 34.06 13.54
N ILE A 480 14.92 34.11 14.09
CA ILE A 480 14.31 35.34 14.62
C ILE A 480 14.37 35.27 16.15
N GLU A 481 15.18 36.12 16.77
CA GLU A 481 15.25 36.26 18.21
C GLU A 481 14.41 37.47 18.65
N VAL A 482 13.57 37.34 19.67
CA VAL A 482 12.67 38.42 20.10
C VAL A 482 13.00 38.83 21.53
N ASN A 483 13.51 40.06 21.66
CA ASN A 483 13.95 40.68 22.90
C ASN A 483 13.06 41.89 23.21
N GLY A 484 12.01 41.67 24.00
CA GLY A 484 11.03 42.70 24.34
C GLY A 484 10.18 43.14 23.14
N LYS A 485 10.32 44.42 22.73
CA LYS A 485 9.61 45.00 21.57
C LYS A 485 10.38 44.86 20.25
N GLU A 486 11.60 44.31 20.29
CA GLU A 486 12.44 44.16 19.10
C GLU A 486 12.55 42.69 18.69
N ALA A 487 12.40 42.43 17.40
CA ALA A 487 12.78 41.18 16.76
C ALA A 487 14.11 41.38 16.03
N VAL A 488 15.10 40.54 16.32
CA VAL A 488 16.40 40.51 15.68
C VAL A 488 16.39 39.34 14.69
N CYS A 489 16.38 39.65 13.40
CA CYS A 489 16.46 38.64 12.35
C CYS A 489 17.92 38.38 11.98
N TYR A 490 18.39 37.16 12.20
CA TYR A 490 19.72 36.72 11.79
C TYR A 490 19.63 35.97 10.45
N PRO A 491 20.39 36.38 9.43
CA PRO A 491 20.39 35.72 8.12
C PRO A 491 20.94 34.28 8.20
N ASN A 492 21.78 33.98 9.20
CA ASN A 492 22.17 32.63 9.58
C ASN A 492 22.47 32.60 11.10
N PRO A 493 22.53 31.42 11.76
CA PRO A 493 22.77 31.34 13.20
C PRO A 493 24.17 31.78 13.65
N GLU A 494 25.12 31.95 12.72
CA GLU A 494 26.49 32.40 13.01
C GLU A 494 26.66 33.93 12.91
N ALA A 495 25.62 34.65 12.47
CA ALA A 495 25.68 36.09 12.26
C ALA A 495 25.76 36.84 13.59
N ARG A 496 26.84 37.59 13.79
CA ARG A 496 27.06 38.42 15.00
C ARG A 496 26.18 39.67 15.08
N ARG A 497 25.54 40.08 13.97
CA ARG A 497 24.68 41.27 13.90
C ARG A 497 23.41 40.93 13.12
N GLY A 498 22.28 40.86 13.82
CA GLY A 498 20.97 40.71 13.20
C GLY A 498 20.32 42.06 12.91
N ARG A 499 19.32 42.08 12.04
CA ARG A 499 18.54 43.29 11.74
C ARG A 499 17.45 43.44 12.80
N HIS A 500 17.42 44.59 13.48
CA HIS A 500 16.39 44.90 14.47
C HIS A 500 15.12 45.41 13.76
N VAL A 501 13.99 44.80 14.10
CA VAL A 501 12.66 45.19 13.64
C VAL A 501 11.80 45.45 14.87
N LEU A 502 11.28 46.67 15.01
CA LEU A 502 10.33 47.00 16.05
C LEU A 502 9.00 46.31 15.75
N LEU A 503 8.56 45.43 16.65
CA LEU A 503 7.27 44.78 16.56
C LEU A 503 6.18 45.67 17.14
N ASP A 504 5.02 45.69 16.50
CA ASP A 504 3.85 46.31 17.11
C ASP A 504 3.44 45.56 18.40
N LYS A 505 2.64 46.23 19.24
CA LYS A 505 2.20 45.67 20.52
C LYS A 505 1.35 44.39 20.36
N ARG A 506 0.71 44.20 19.20
CA ARG A 506 -0.17 43.07 18.92
C ARG A 506 0.65 41.83 18.57
N THR A 507 1.61 41.95 17.65
CA THR A 507 2.52 40.89 17.24
C THR A 507 3.40 40.47 18.42
N SER A 508 3.92 41.41 19.22
CA SER A 508 4.70 41.09 20.44
C SER A 508 3.89 40.21 21.42
N ARG A 509 2.63 40.55 21.70
CA ARG A 509 1.72 39.73 22.54
C ARG A 509 1.45 38.33 21.95
N ARG A 510 1.34 38.22 20.63
CA ARG A 510 1.10 36.93 19.95
C ARG A 510 2.33 36.02 20.03
N ILE A 511 3.54 36.58 19.90
CA ILE A 511 4.80 35.85 20.12
C ILE A 511 4.88 35.34 21.56
N GLU A 512 4.54 36.18 22.53
CA GLU A 512 4.49 35.78 23.94
C GLU A 512 3.46 34.66 24.19
N SER A 513 2.26 34.76 23.59
CA SER A 513 1.25 33.69 23.63
C SER A 513 1.76 32.39 23.01
N ALA A 514 2.49 32.45 21.88
CA ALA A 514 3.09 31.28 21.26
C ALA A 514 4.16 30.63 22.17
N LYS A 515 4.99 31.43 22.84
CA LYS A 515 5.95 30.95 23.84
C LYS A 515 5.24 30.23 24.99
N ILE A 516 4.19 30.84 25.55
CA ILE A 516 3.37 30.25 26.63
C ILE A 516 2.78 28.89 26.18
N HIS A 517 2.24 28.80 24.96
CA HIS A 517 1.67 27.56 24.44
C HIS A 517 2.73 26.48 24.21
N THR A 518 3.92 26.83 23.71
CA THR A 518 5.04 25.90 23.57
C THR A 518 5.50 25.37 24.92
N THR A 519 5.63 26.24 25.94
CA THR A 519 5.95 25.83 27.32
C THR A 519 4.87 24.91 27.90
N ALA A 520 3.59 25.18 27.64
CA ALA A 520 2.49 24.32 28.08
C ALA A 520 2.56 22.93 27.44
N LEU A 521 2.88 22.84 26.14
CA LEU A 521 3.08 21.55 25.46
C LEU A 521 4.27 20.78 26.04
N TYR A 522 5.38 21.46 26.30
CA TYR A 522 6.55 20.86 26.94
C TYR A 522 6.22 20.27 28.32
N ASN A 523 5.44 20.99 29.14
CA ASN A 523 5.02 20.50 30.45
C ASN A 523 4.13 19.25 30.34
N ILE A 524 3.20 19.22 29.36
CA ILE A 524 2.36 18.02 29.09
C ILE A 524 3.22 16.82 28.72
N ASP A 525 4.21 17.00 27.85
CA ASP A 525 5.11 15.92 27.41
C ASP A 525 6.03 15.47 28.56
N ARG A 526 6.53 16.39 29.39
CA ARG A 526 7.31 16.06 30.59
C ARG A 526 6.51 15.25 31.60
N ASP A 527 5.27 15.64 31.87
CA ASP A 527 4.39 14.94 32.81
C ASP A 527 4.05 13.53 32.32
N ARG A 528 3.88 13.37 30.99
CA ARG A 528 3.72 12.05 30.36
C ARG A 528 4.94 11.16 30.60
N ILE A 529 6.15 11.66 30.33
CA ILE A 529 7.40 10.90 30.52
C ILE A 529 7.58 10.49 31.98
N GLN A 530 7.33 11.41 32.93
CA GLN A 530 7.47 11.12 34.36
C GLN A 530 6.50 10.03 34.82
N ARG A 531 5.30 9.99 34.25
CA ARG A 531 4.30 8.94 34.54
C ARG A 531 4.64 7.60 33.91
N GLU A 532 5.12 7.59 32.66
CA GLU A 532 5.63 6.37 32.02
C GLU A 532 6.77 5.76 32.84
N LYS A 533 7.67 6.59 33.39
CA LYS A 533 8.70 6.15 34.34
C LYS A 533 8.08 5.57 35.62
N THR A 534 7.15 6.28 36.25
CA THR A 534 6.48 5.80 37.48
C THR A 534 5.75 4.47 37.26
N GLN A 535 5.09 4.30 36.11
CA GLN A 535 4.40 3.05 35.75
C GLN A 535 5.40 1.91 35.50
N ASN A 536 6.51 2.19 34.84
CA ASN A 536 7.58 1.21 34.65
C ASN A 536 8.25 0.83 35.98
N ASP A 537 8.41 1.78 36.90
CA ASP A 537 8.94 1.51 38.24
C ASP A 537 7.96 0.69 39.09
N LEU A 538 6.64 0.95 39.00
CA LEU A 538 5.61 0.11 39.62
C LEU A 538 5.62 -1.31 39.06
N ARG A 539 5.80 -1.46 37.75
CA ARG A 539 5.97 -2.78 37.09
C ARG A 539 7.24 -3.49 37.56
N ARG A 540 8.34 -2.76 37.74
CA ARG A 540 9.63 -3.30 38.21
C ARG A 540 9.62 -3.68 39.69
N ARG A 541 8.94 -2.93 40.55
CA ARG A 541 8.86 -3.18 42.00
C ARG A 541 7.93 -4.36 42.34
N ASN A 542 7.00 -4.72 41.45
CA ASN A 542 6.04 -5.80 41.70
C ASN A 542 6.10 -6.92 40.63
N PRO A 543 7.27 -7.54 40.39
CA PRO A 543 7.44 -8.52 39.32
C PRO A 543 6.59 -9.78 39.57
N ARG A 544 6.36 -10.14 40.84
CA ARG A 544 5.60 -11.35 41.23
C ARG A 544 4.11 -11.30 40.86
N ASN A 545 3.52 -10.10 40.69
CA ASN A 545 2.11 -9.96 40.30
C ASN A 545 1.88 -9.90 38.79
N PHE A 546 2.95 -9.74 37.99
CA PHE A 546 2.88 -9.70 36.52
C PHE A 546 3.57 -10.87 35.81
N CYS A 547 4.29 -11.72 36.55
CA CYS A 547 4.73 -13.01 36.02
C CYS A 547 3.53 -13.91 35.75
N ARG A 548 3.25 -14.21 34.47
CA ARG A 548 2.52 -15.44 34.15
C ARG A 548 3.26 -16.60 34.83
N PRO A 549 2.58 -17.52 35.53
CA PRO A 549 3.25 -18.67 36.11
C PRO A 549 3.96 -19.42 34.98
N PHE A 550 5.23 -19.75 35.21
CA PHE A 550 6.01 -20.63 34.34
C PHE A 550 5.17 -21.89 34.08
N THR A 551 4.89 -22.19 32.81
CA THR A 551 4.35 -23.49 32.43
C THR A 551 5.34 -24.54 32.91
N ALA A 552 4.92 -25.36 33.89
CA ALA A 552 5.72 -26.45 34.41
C ALA A 552 6.24 -27.34 33.26
N PRO A 553 7.50 -27.83 33.32
CA PRO A 553 8.00 -28.77 32.32
C PRO A 553 7.14 -30.02 32.32
N ARG A 554 6.77 -30.49 31.12
CA ARG A 554 6.03 -31.74 30.90
C ARG A 554 6.75 -32.89 31.63
N SER A 555 6.18 -33.35 32.73
CA SER A 555 6.53 -34.63 33.34
C SER A 555 6.24 -35.76 32.34
N GLN A 556 7.27 -36.53 31.99
CA GLN A 556 7.13 -37.78 31.26
C GLN A 556 6.21 -38.72 32.05
N LYS A 557 5.19 -39.29 31.38
CA LYS A 557 4.33 -40.32 31.99
C LYS A 557 5.11 -41.64 32.09
N PRO A 558 5.03 -42.36 33.22
CA PRO A 558 5.56 -43.71 33.33
C PRO A 558 4.66 -44.71 32.59
N GLY A 559 5.28 -45.79 32.13
CA GLY A 559 4.73 -46.77 31.19
C GLY A 559 3.50 -47.53 31.68
N ILE A 560 2.73 -48.00 30.70
CA ILE A 560 1.70 -49.03 30.87
C ILE A 560 1.99 -50.16 29.86
N PRO A 561 1.82 -51.44 30.25
CA PRO A 561 2.43 -52.58 29.58
C PRO A 561 1.72 -53.00 28.29
N GLN A 562 2.49 -53.59 27.38
CA GLN A 562 2.03 -54.20 26.14
C GLN A 562 1.07 -55.37 26.42
N SER A 563 -0.14 -55.33 25.85
CA SER A 563 -0.94 -56.53 25.62
C SER A 563 -1.10 -56.75 24.11
N LYS A 564 -0.58 -57.90 23.66
CA LYS A 564 -0.75 -58.42 22.30
C LYS A 564 -2.21 -58.81 22.12
N ARG A 565 -2.88 -58.23 21.11
CA ARG A 565 -4.04 -58.86 20.47
C ARG A 565 -3.91 -58.72 18.96
N LEU A 566 -3.61 -59.86 18.34
CA LEU A 566 -3.80 -60.17 16.93
C LEU A 566 -5.28 -59.96 16.58
N LEU A 567 -5.57 -59.26 15.48
CA LEU A 567 -6.72 -59.55 14.63
C LEU A 567 -6.53 -58.89 13.26
N ASN A 568 -6.63 -59.76 12.25
CA ASN A 568 -6.45 -59.55 10.83
C ASN A 568 -7.29 -58.41 10.24
N ARG A 569 -6.70 -57.65 9.30
CA ARG A 569 -7.44 -57.00 8.22
C ARG A 569 -6.77 -57.25 6.86
N PRO A 570 -7.55 -57.45 5.79
CA PRO A 570 -7.06 -57.90 4.50
C PRO A 570 -6.40 -56.79 3.70
N LYS A 571 -5.42 -57.20 2.88
CA LYS A 571 -4.78 -56.40 1.84
C LYS A 571 -5.77 -56.20 0.68
N THR A 572 -5.94 -54.97 0.23
CA THR A 572 -6.28 -54.67 -1.16
C THR A 572 -5.30 -53.64 -1.69
N SER A 573 -4.60 -54.07 -2.72
CA SER A 573 -3.63 -53.40 -3.57
C SER A 573 -4.32 -52.59 -4.66
N VAL A 574 -3.79 -51.41 -5.00
CA VAL A 574 -3.65 -50.93 -6.39
C VAL A 574 -2.39 -50.06 -6.45
N GLY A 575 -1.54 -50.34 -7.44
CA GLY A 575 -0.16 -49.90 -7.52
C GLY A 575 0.06 -48.50 -8.12
N PHE A 576 1.22 -47.94 -7.79
CA PHE A 576 1.87 -46.90 -8.56
C PHE A 576 3.16 -47.49 -9.14
N HIS A 577 3.23 -47.56 -10.47
CA HIS A 577 4.45 -47.87 -11.20
C HIS A 577 5.37 -46.65 -11.21
N SER A 578 6.58 -46.86 -10.70
CA SER A 578 7.78 -46.08 -10.98
C SER A 578 8.21 -46.32 -12.43
N ILE A 579 8.38 -45.26 -13.22
CA ILE A 579 9.09 -45.33 -14.50
C ILE A 579 10.49 -44.75 -14.32
N SER A 580 11.43 -45.58 -14.77
CA SER A 580 12.87 -45.45 -14.76
C SER A 580 13.38 -44.21 -15.47
N VAL A 581 14.39 -43.60 -14.87
CA VAL A 581 15.43 -42.82 -15.53
C VAL A 581 16.31 -43.83 -16.24
N ASP A 582 16.37 -43.77 -17.58
CA ASP A 582 17.55 -44.07 -18.41
C ASP A 582 17.13 -44.22 -19.87
N MET A 583 17.69 -43.34 -20.71
CA MET A 583 17.86 -43.40 -22.17
C MET A 583 17.39 -42.11 -22.85
N LEU A 584 18.36 -41.24 -23.17
CA LEU A 584 18.69 -40.91 -24.56
C LEU A 584 19.84 -39.87 -24.58
N LYS A 585 21.05 -40.39 -24.79
CA LYS A 585 22.08 -39.72 -25.58
C LYS A 585 21.74 -39.97 -27.05
N ARG A 586 21.35 -38.93 -27.78
CA ARG A 586 21.73 -38.61 -29.15
C ARG A 586 21.27 -37.20 -29.47
#